data_AF-A0AAQ0E640-F1
#
_entry.id   AF-A0AAQ0E640-F1
#
_cell.length_a   1.000
_cell.length_b   1.000
_cell.length_c   1.000
_cell.angle_alpha   90.00
_cell.angle_beta   90.00
_cell.angle_gamma   90.00
#
_symmetry.space_group_name_H-M   'P 1'
#
loop_
_entity.id
_entity.type
_entity.pdbx_description
1 polymer ?
#
loop_
_entity_poly.entity_id
_entity_poly.type
_entity_poly.pdbx_seq_one_letter_code
_entity_poly.pdbx_strand_id
1 'polypeptide(L)'
;MMERQQDELRHTRDEVTLLQRWVASGLLVTIWLLIAASPLLLVGMTAMMGGWFVLGDEGLLHHWPLLLLAGGVVGALAGCLLAERIRRRHGLLPFYARLLNNPELNR
;
A
#
# COMPACT_ATOMS: atom_id res chain seq x y z
N MET A 1 22.12 -35.85 24.19
CA MET A 1 20.73 -35.99 23.69
C MET A 1 19.94 -34.70 23.90
N MET A 2 20.06 -34.04 25.05
CA MET A 2 19.48 -32.71 25.33
C MET A 2 19.92 -31.60 24.34
N GLU A 3 21.20 -31.56 23.92
CA GLU A 3 21.68 -30.48 23.02
C GLU A 3 21.07 -30.54 21.61
N ARG A 4 20.83 -31.74 21.06
CA ARG A 4 20.18 -31.87 19.74
C ARG A 4 18.75 -31.32 19.74
N GLN A 5 18.01 -31.49 20.84
CA GLN A 5 16.66 -30.93 20.97
C GLN A 5 16.67 -29.41 21.06
N GLN A 6 17.70 -28.82 21.67
CA GLN A 6 17.82 -27.35 21.75
C GLN A 6 18.16 -26.73 20.40
N ASP A 7 18.99 -27.38 19.59
CA ASP A 7 19.32 -26.93 18.23
C ASP A 7 18.11 -27.03 17.30
N GLU A 8 17.34 -28.11 17.40
CA GLU A 8 16.13 -28.31 16.59
C GLU A 8 15.05 -27.26 16.90
N LEU A 9 14.88 -26.92 18.19
CA LEU A 9 13.96 -25.86 18.64
C LEU A 9 14.44 -24.45 18.29
N ARG A 10 15.76 -24.21 18.24
CA ARG A 10 16.32 -22.94 17.76
C ARG A 10 16.07 -22.78 16.26
N HIS A 11 16.30 -23.84 15.49
CA HIS A 11 16.12 -23.79 14.05
C HIS A 11 14.66 -23.51 13.66
N THR A 12 13.70 -24.18 14.29
CA THR A 12 12.27 -23.90 14.06
C THR A 12 11.87 -22.49 14.46
N ARG A 13 12.44 -21.96 15.56
CA ARG A 13 12.17 -20.58 16.00
C ARG A 13 12.71 -19.56 15.00
N ASP A 14 13.89 -19.79 14.44
CA ASP A 14 14.49 -18.90 13.45
C ASP A 14 13.68 -18.91 12.15
N GLU A 15 13.17 -20.06 11.70
CA GLU A 15 12.28 -20.14 10.54
C GLU A 15 10.94 -19.41 10.75
N VAL A 16 10.31 -19.59 11.92
CA VAL A 16 9.04 -18.93 12.26
C VAL A 16 9.22 -17.41 12.34
N THR A 17 10.32 -16.94 12.95
CA THR A 17 10.60 -15.49 13.03
C THR A 17 10.91 -14.88 11.66
N LEU A 18 11.59 -15.60 10.78
CA LEU A 18 11.80 -15.17 9.39
C LEU A 18 10.47 -15.07 8.64
N LEU A 19 9.62 -16.09 8.70
CA LEU A 19 8.29 -16.10 8.08
C LEU A 19 7.44 -14.92 8.55
N GLN A 20 7.40 -14.69 9.86
CA GLN A 20 6.67 -13.56 10.44
C GLN A 20 7.20 -12.22 9.93
N ARG A 21 8.52 -12.09 9.73
CA ARG A 21 9.15 -10.88 9.19
C ARG A 21 8.79 -10.65 7.71
N TRP A 22 8.74 -11.71 6.91
CA TRP A 22 8.31 -11.64 5.51
C TRP A 22 6.83 -11.28 5.38
N VAL A 23 5.96 -11.92 6.17
CA VAL A 23 4.52 -11.62 6.21
C VAL A 23 4.28 -10.18 6.64
N ALA A 24 4.95 -9.74 7.70
CA ALA A 24 4.76 -8.40 8.23
C ALA A 24 5.33 -7.32 7.29
N SER A 25 6.39 -7.63 6.53
CA SER A 25 6.91 -6.75 5.48
C SER A 25 5.96 -6.69 4.29
N GLY A 26 5.42 -7.84 3.85
CA GLY A 26 4.44 -7.92 2.78
C GLY A 26 3.17 -7.13 3.10
N LEU A 27 2.64 -7.27 4.32
CA LEU A 27 1.46 -6.51 4.77
C LEU A 27 1.72 -5.00 4.76
N LEU A 28 2.91 -4.58 5.17
CA LEU A 28 3.34 -3.18 5.16
C LEU A 28 3.34 -2.62 3.73
N VAL A 29 3.91 -3.37 2.80
CA VAL A 29 3.97 -3.04 1.37
C VAL A 29 2.56 -2.95 0.78
N THR A 30 1.69 -3.92 1.10
CA THR A 30 0.30 -3.93 0.63
C THR A 30 -0.48 -2.73 1.14
N ILE A 31 -0.37 -2.39 2.43
CA ILE A 31 -1.01 -1.21 3.01
C ILE A 31 -0.49 0.07 2.33
N TRP A 32 0.81 0.12 2.04
CA TRP A 32 1.42 1.26 1.36
C TRP A 32 0.91 1.43 -0.08
N LEU A 33 0.84 0.32 -0.81
CA LEU A 33 0.23 0.26 -2.14
C LEU A 33 -1.24 0.65 -2.10
N LEU A 34 -1.99 0.22 -1.09
CA LEU A 34 -3.40 0.56 -0.93
C LEU A 34 -3.59 2.08 -0.72
N ILE A 35 -2.75 2.68 0.13
CA ILE A 35 -2.75 4.12 0.38
C ILE A 35 -2.34 4.90 -0.89
N ALA A 36 -1.40 4.38 -1.67
CA ALA A 36 -1.00 4.99 -2.95
C ALA A 36 -2.04 4.78 -4.07
N ALA A 37 -2.79 3.67 -4.04
CA ALA A 37 -3.82 3.34 -5.03
C ALA A 37 -5.13 4.11 -4.80
N SER A 38 -5.47 4.45 -3.55
CA SER A 38 -6.65 5.23 -3.21
C SER A 38 -6.74 6.59 -3.94
N PRO A 39 -5.70 7.45 -3.96
CA PRO A 39 -5.72 8.70 -4.72
C PRO A 39 -5.73 8.45 -6.24
N LEU A 40 -5.14 7.36 -6.73
CA LEU A 40 -5.20 7.00 -8.14
C LEU A 40 -6.64 6.73 -8.58
N LEU A 41 -7.36 5.93 -7.79
CA LEU A 41 -8.78 5.61 -8.00
C LEU A 41 -9.66 6.85 -7.87
N LEU A 42 -9.43 7.70 -6.87
CA LEU A 42 -10.16 8.96 -6.68
C LEU A 42 -9.99 9.91 -7.85
N VAL A 43 -8.77 10.09 -8.36
CA VAL A 43 -8.48 10.96 -9.51
C VAL A 43 -9.09 10.39 -10.79
N GLY A 44 -8.98 9.07 -11.00
CA GLY A 44 -9.65 8.41 -12.12
C GLY A 44 -11.17 8.58 -12.10
N MET A 45 -11.78 8.43 -10.92
CA MET A 45 -13.21 8.62 -10.72
C MET A 45 -13.63 10.08 -10.95
N THR A 46 -12.88 11.05 -10.43
CA THR A 46 -13.17 12.48 -10.68
C THR A 46 -12.96 12.88 -12.13
N ALA A 47 -11.97 12.31 -12.82
CA ALA A 47 -11.76 12.53 -14.25
C ALA A 47 -12.91 11.97 -15.09
N MET A 48 -13.38 10.76 -14.78
CA MET A 48 -14.55 10.15 -15.44
C MET A 48 -15.83 10.95 -15.17
N MET A 49 -16.06 11.34 -13.92
CA MET A 49 -17.27 12.08 -13.54
C MET A 49 -17.29 13.51 -14.09
N GLY A 50 -16.13 14.19 -14.11
CA GLY A 50 -15.96 15.49 -14.77
C GLY A 50 -16.09 15.40 -16.29
N GLY A 51 -15.51 14.36 -16.90
CA GLY A 51 -15.69 14.07 -18.32
C GLY A 51 -17.16 13.86 -18.66
N TRP A 52 -17.90 13.11 -17.83
CA TRP A 52 -19.32 12.86 -18.06
C TRP A 52 -20.14 14.15 -17.95
N PHE A 53 -19.84 14.97 -16.93
CA PHE A 53 -20.53 16.24 -16.70
C PHE A 53 -20.31 17.27 -17.82
N VAL A 54 -19.12 17.29 -18.44
CA VAL A 54 -18.75 18.29 -19.46
C VAL A 54 -19.03 17.82 -20.88
N LEU A 55 -18.74 16.55 -21.20
CA LEU A 55 -18.84 16.01 -22.56
C LEU A 55 -20.12 15.20 -22.82
N GLY A 56 -20.88 14.84 -21.78
CA GLY A 56 -22.01 13.91 -21.90
C GLY A 56 -21.57 12.48 -22.25
N ASP A 57 -22.52 11.55 -22.41
CA ASP A 57 -22.21 10.14 -22.64
C ASP A 57 -21.46 9.86 -23.95
N GLU A 58 -21.86 10.50 -25.05
CA GLU A 58 -21.25 10.28 -26.37
C GLU A 58 -19.82 10.84 -26.44
N GLY A 59 -19.59 12.02 -25.87
CA GLY A 59 -18.24 12.61 -25.81
C GLY A 59 -17.33 11.89 -24.82
N LEU A 60 -17.90 11.30 -23.76
CA LEU A 60 -17.18 10.44 -22.81
C LEU A 60 -16.71 9.15 -23.47
N LEU A 61 -17.58 8.44 -24.18
CA LEU A 61 -17.25 7.21 -24.90
C LEU A 61 -16.23 7.42 -26.02
N HIS A 62 -16.11 8.65 -26.55
CA HIS A 62 -15.06 8.97 -27.52
C HIS A 62 -13.71 9.26 -26.85
N HIS A 63 -13.71 9.92 -25.69
CA HIS A 63 -12.49 10.38 -25.01
C HIS A 63 -12.10 9.58 -23.76
N TRP A 64 -12.82 8.50 -23.43
CA TRP A 64 -12.57 7.69 -22.23
C TRP A 64 -11.12 7.18 -22.11
N PRO A 65 -10.40 6.75 -23.17
CA PRO A 65 -9.02 6.31 -23.00
C PRO A 65 -8.11 7.49 -22.67
N LEU A 66 -8.36 8.67 -23.24
CA LEU A 66 -7.58 9.88 -22.98
C LEU A 66 -7.84 10.42 -21.57
N LEU A 67 -9.09 10.38 -21.11
CA LEU A 67 -9.48 10.75 -19.75
C LEU A 67 -8.88 9.79 -18.70
N LEU A 68 -8.84 8.48 -18.98
CA LEU A 68 -8.14 7.52 -18.13
C LEU A 68 -6.64 7.70 -18.16
N LEU A 69 -6.04 8.05 -19.31
CA LEU A 69 -4.61 8.34 -19.39
C LEU A 69 -4.26 9.59 -18.58
N ALA A 70 -5.02 10.68 -18.76
CA ALA A 70 -4.82 11.91 -18.02
C ALA A 70 -5.07 11.72 -16.51
N GLY A 71 -6.19 11.08 -16.15
CA GLY A 71 -6.51 10.76 -14.76
C GLY A 71 -5.52 9.77 -14.14
N GLY A 72 -5.02 8.81 -14.92
CA GLY A 72 -4.00 7.85 -14.51
C GLY A 72 -2.65 8.49 -14.28
N VAL A 73 -2.19 9.39 -15.16
CA VAL A 73 -0.93 10.14 -14.99
C VAL A 73 -1.00 11.08 -13.79
N VAL A 74 -2.09 11.85 -13.67
CA VAL A 74 -2.30 12.76 -12.53
C VAL A 74 -2.47 11.97 -11.24
N GLY A 75 -3.22 10.86 -11.28
CA GLY A 75 -3.40 9.95 -10.16
C GLY A 75 -2.09 9.28 -9.74
N ALA A 76 -1.22 8.91 -10.69
CA ALA A 76 0.07 8.29 -10.41
C ALA A 76 1.04 9.28 -9.79
N LEU A 77 1.05 10.52 -10.28
CA LEU A 77 1.82 11.61 -9.69
C LEU A 77 1.33 11.95 -8.28
N ALA A 78 0.01 12.08 -8.10
CA ALA A 78 -0.60 12.33 -6.79
C ALA A 78 -0.33 11.17 -5.82
N GLY A 79 -0.45 9.92 -6.28
CA GLY A 79 -0.13 8.71 -5.54
C GLY A 79 1.35 8.67 -5.14
N CYS A 80 2.27 8.92 -6.06
CA CYS A 80 3.71 9.01 -5.77
C CYS A 80 4.02 10.12 -4.77
N LEU A 81 3.45 11.31 -4.94
CA LEU A 81 3.66 12.44 -4.02
C LEU A 81 3.09 12.17 -2.64
N LEU A 82 1.93 11.51 -2.55
CA LEU A 82 1.31 11.15 -1.27
C LEU A 82 2.13 10.07 -0.56
N ALA A 83 2.59 9.07 -1.31
CA ALA A 83 3.44 8.01 -0.82
C ALA A 83 4.79 8.55 -0.32
N GLU A 84 5.42 9.46 -1.09
CA GLU A 84 6.63 10.18 -0.71
C GLU A 84 6.38 11.12 0.49
N ARG A 85 5.22 11.79 0.57
CA ARG A 85 4.83 12.62 1.72
C ARG A 85 4.67 11.80 2.98
N ILE A 86 4.05 10.63 2.91
CA ILE A 86 3.87 9.73 4.06
C ILE A 86 5.23 9.21 4.52
N ARG A 87 6.08 8.81 3.56
CA ARG A 87 7.48 8.44 3.83
C ARG A 87 8.23 9.55 4.56
N ARG A 88 8.11 10.81 4.12
CA ARG A 88 8.82 11.96 4.73
C ARG A 88 8.20 12.48 6.02
N ARG A 89 6.87 12.52 6.17
CA ARG A 89 6.20 13.12 7.34
C ARG A 89 6.06 12.18 8.52
N HIS A 90 5.79 10.91 8.28
CA HIS A 90 5.53 9.96 9.38
C HIS A 90 6.71 9.03 9.63
N GLY A 91 7.55 8.80 8.62
CA GLY A 91 8.54 7.72 8.68
C GLY A 91 7.82 6.39 8.84
N LEU A 92 7.86 5.56 7.80
CA LEU A 92 7.27 4.22 7.88
C LEU A 92 7.83 3.40 9.05
N LEU A 93 9.09 3.64 9.41
CA LEU A 93 9.76 3.05 10.57
C LEU A 93 9.10 3.42 11.92
N PRO A 94 8.89 4.71 12.27
CA PRO A 94 8.15 5.10 13.48
C PRO A 94 6.72 4.55 13.57
N PHE A 95 5.97 4.58 12.47
CA PHE A 95 4.58 4.08 12.47
C PHE A 95 4.53 2.56 12.64
N TYR A 96 5.41 1.85 11.94
CA TYR A 96 5.55 0.40 12.07
C TYR A 96 6.10 -0.02 13.44
N ALA A 97 7.06 0.71 13.98
CA ALA A 97 7.54 0.51 15.35
C ALA A 97 6.42 0.72 16.37
N ARG A 98 5.55 1.72 16.18
CA ARG A 98 4.38 1.95 17.04
C ARG A 98 3.31 0.87 16.87
N LEU A 99 3.17 0.27 15.68
CA LEU A 99 2.24 -0.83 15.43
C LEU A 99 2.74 -2.16 16.01
N LEU A 100 4.04 -2.46 15.90
CA LEU A 100 4.69 -3.64 16.48
C LEU A 100 4.80 -3.59 18.00
N ASN A 101 4.93 -2.38 18.56
CA ASN A 101 5.06 -2.15 19.99
C ASN A 101 3.69 -1.90 20.66
N ASN A 102 2.59 -2.18 19.96
CA ASN A 102 1.25 -2.10 20.53
C ASN A 102 0.91 -3.41 21.25
N PRO A 103 0.65 -3.37 22.58
CA PRO A 103 0.37 -4.57 23.36
C PRO A 103 -0.95 -5.25 23.01
N GLU A 104 -1.84 -4.57 22.27
CA GLU A 104 -3.13 -5.13 21.83
C GLU A 104 -3.02 -6.12 20.66
N LEU A 105 -1.89 -6.14 19.95
CA LEU A 105 -1.64 -7.10 18.86
C LEU A 105 -0.79 -8.30 19.30
N ASN A 106 -0.16 -8.22 20.47
CA ASN A 106 0.73 -9.24 21.04
C ASN A 106 0.05 -10.04 22.16
N ARG A 107 -1.28 -10.02 22.21
CA ARG A 107 -2.09 -10.79 23.16
C ARG A 107 -3.03 -11.71 22.40
#